data_AF-A0A846CXN2-F1
#
_entry.id   AF-A0A846CXN2-F1
#
_cell.length_a   1.000
_cell.length_b   1.000
_cell.length_c   1.000
_cell.angle_alpha   90.00
_cell.angle_beta   90.00
_cell.angle_gamma   90.00
#
_symmetry.space_group_name_H-M   'P 1'
#
loop_
_entity.id
_entity.type
_entity.pdbx_description
1 polymer ?
#
loop_
_entity_poly.entity_id
_entity_poly.type
_entity_poly.pdbx_seq_one_letter_code
_entity_poly.pdbx_strand_id
1 'polypeptide(L)'
;MHLTGANLKIDTFQDLLVFFFKFDSKENFPEDWATTQNNLGNAYRQRIRGDKAENLEQAILCLQNVREALPLQWSETLNNLGIAYIERIKGNKAENIEQAIFCLQNALQAQPKETSLLQLAKAQNNLGNAYRERIRGNKAENIEMAIASLNMTLEVYTKENFP
;
A
#
# COMPACT_ATOMS: atom_id res chain seq x y z
N MET A 1 19.36 -34.10 -26.94
CA MET A 1 19.73 -32.79 -27.52
C MET A 1 18.74 -32.49 -28.63
N HIS A 2 18.33 -31.22 -28.73
CA HIS A 2 17.41 -30.61 -29.71
C HIS A 2 15.91 -30.51 -29.35
N LEU A 3 15.64 -29.40 -28.66
CA LEU A 3 14.45 -28.55 -28.78
C LEU A 3 14.20 -28.19 -30.26
N THR A 4 12.96 -28.26 -30.74
CA THR A 4 12.52 -27.44 -31.88
C THR A 4 11.15 -26.84 -31.55
N GLY A 5 11.10 -25.51 -31.60
CA GLY A 5 10.05 -24.69 -31.02
C GLY A 5 8.76 -24.69 -31.83
N ALA A 6 7.65 -24.61 -31.10
CA ALA A 6 6.37 -24.23 -31.65
C ALA A 6 6.40 -22.73 -32.01
N ASN A 7 6.55 -22.44 -33.29
CA ASN A 7 6.29 -21.11 -33.85
C ASN A 7 4.80 -20.79 -33.73
N LEU A 8 4.42 -20.06 -32.68
CA LEU A 8 3.12 -19.40 -32.60
C LEU A 8 3.15 -18.16 -33.50
N LYS A 9 2.53 -18.25 -34.67
CA LYS A 9 2.27 -17.10 -35.54
C LYS A 9 1.17 -16.23 -34.92
N ILE A 10 1.46 -14.95 -34.71
CA ILE A 10 0.51 -13.94 -34.25
C ILE A 10 0.16 -13.10 -35.47
N ASP A 11 -0.95 -13.42 -36.13
CA ASP A 11 -1.25 -12.89 -37.47
C ASP A 11 -2.34 -11.80 -37.46
N THR A 12 -2.97 -11.49 -36.31
CA THR A 12 -3.99 -10.43 -36.22
C THR A 12 -3.89 -9.56 -34.96
N PHE A 13 -4.42 -8.33 -35.04
CA PHE A 13 -4.61 -7.43 -33.88
C PHE A 13 -5.52 -8.06 -32.81
N GLN A 14 -6.46 -8.91 -33.24
CA GLN A 14 -7.32 -9.70 -32.37
C GLN A 14 -6.52 -10.77 -31.60
N ASP A 15 -5.52 -11.40 -32.23
CA ASP A 15 -4.64 -12.37 -31.58
C ASP A 15 -3.65 -11.70 -30.62
N LEU A 16 -3.18 -10.49 -30.94
CA LEU A 16 -2.43 -9.65 -30.00
C LEU A 16 -3.27 -9.28 -28.79
N LEU A 17 -4.51 -8.85 -28.99
CA LEU A 17 -5.43 -8.55 -27.90
C LEU A 17 -5.76 -9.80 -27.08
N VAL A 18 -6.06 -10.93 -27.72
CA VAL A 18 -6.32 -12.21 -27.02
C VAL A 18 -5.06 -12.71 -26.31
N PHE A 19 -3.85 -12.52 -26.86
CA PHE A 19 -2.59 -12.83 -26.17
C PHE A 19 -2.39 -11.93 -24.96
N PHE A 20 -2.65 -10.62 -25.08
CA PHE A 20 -2.56 -9.65 -23.99
C PHE A 20 -3.64 -9.87 -22.91
N PHE A 21 -4.85 -10.26 -23.30
CA PHE A 21 -5.96 -10.60 -22.40
C PHE A 21 -5.86 -12.02 -21.81
N LYS A 22 -5.19 -12.98 -22.49
CA LYS A 22 -4.80 -14.29 -21.91
C LYS A 22 -3.56 -14.20 -21.03
N PHE A 23 -2.77 -13.13 -21.16
CA PHE A 23 -1.64 -12.89 -20.28
C PHE A 23 -2.20 -12.40 -18.94
N ASP A 24 -2.56 -13.34 -18.06
CA ASP A 24 -2.83 -12.99 -16.68
C ASP A 24 -1.51 -12.52 -16.06
N SER A 25 -1.30 -11.21 -16.12
CA SER A 25 -0.13 -10.53 -15.57
C SER A 25 0.05 -10.81 -14.09
N LYS A 26 -1.03 -11.14 -13.35
CA LYS A 26 -0.95 -11.51 -11.94
C LYS A 26 -0.28 -12.86 -11.73
N GLU A 27 -0.47 -13.81 -12.64
CA GLU A 27 0.12 -15.15 -12.55
C GLU A 27 1.53 -15.20 -13.15
N ASN A 28 1.75 -14.47 -14.24
CA ASN A 28 3.01 -14.56 -15.00
C ASN A 28 4.04 -13.50 -14.61
N PHE A 29 3.60 -12.34 -14.11
CA PHE A 29 4.45 -11.22 -13.67
C PHE A 29 3.93 -10.61 -12.36
N PRO A 30 3.85 -11.41 -11.27
CA PRO A 30 3.21 -11.00 -10.02
C PRO A 30 3.82 -9.72 -9.42
N GLU A 31 5.13 -9.50 -9.59
CA GLU A 31 5.86 -8.34 -9.08
C GLU A 31 5.51 -7.04 -9.83
N ASP A 32 5.53 -7.09 -11.17
CA ASP A 32 5.18 -5.95 -12.02
C ASP A 32 3.70 -5.60 -11.86
N TRP A 33 2.85 -6.61 -11.75
CA TRP A 33 1.44 -6.44 -11.48
C TRP A 33 1.20 -5.79 -10.10
N ALA A 34 1.84 -6.28 -9.05
CA ALA A 34 1.76 -5.70 -7.70
C ALA A 34 2.23 -4.23 -7.69
N THR A 35 3.35 -3.95 -8.35
CA THR A 35 3.89 -2.59 -8.50
C THR A 35 2.89 -1.68 -9.22
N THR A 36 2.31 -2.17 -10.31
CA THR A 36 1.32 -1.42 -11.09
C THR A 36 0.07 -1.12 -10.28
N GLN A 37 -0.44 -2.09 -9.51
CA GLN A 37 -1.59 -1.90 -8.61
C GLN A 37 -1.29 -0.89 -7.50
N ASN A 38 -0.11 -0.95 -6.87
CA ASN A 38 0.30 0.02 -5.85
C ASN A 38 0.37 1.44 -6.43
N ASN A 39 0.97 1.60 -7.62
CA ASN A 39 1.05 2.88 -8.31
C ASN A 39 -0.32 3.42 -8.71
N LEU A 40 -1.20 2.55 -9.22
CA LEU A 40 -2.57 2.91 -9.59
C LEU A 40 -3.37 3.34 -8.35
N GLY A 41 -3.24 2.61 -7.24
CA GLY A 41 -3.86 2.97 -5.97
C GLY A 41 -3.41 4.34 -5.47
N ASN A 42 -2.11 4.61 -5.50
CA ASN A 42 -1.55 5.92 -5.15
C ASN A 42 -2.06 7.03 -6.08
N ALA A 43 -2.13 6.79 -7.39
CA ALA A 43 -2.64 7.74 -8.35
C ALA A 43 -4.12 8.09 -8.07
N TYR A 44 -4.96 7.10 -7.77
CA TYR A 44 -6.34 7.33 -7.35
C TYR A 44 -6.43 8.10 -6.05
N ARG A 45 -5.63 7.76 -5.03
CA ARG A 45 -5.60 8.48 -3.74
C ARG A 45 -5.31 9.97 -3.94
N GLN A 46 -4.37 10.29 -4.83
CA GLN A 46 -3.94 11.67 -5.12
C GLN A 46 -4.78 12.37 -6.20
N ARG A 47 -5.73 11.67 -6.83
CA ARG A 47 -6.52 12.22 -7.93
C ARG A 47 -7.42 13.36 -7.47
N ILE A 48 -7.19 14.56 -8.03
CA ILE A 48 -7.97 15.78 -7.74
C ILE A 48 -9.30 15.80 -8.50
N ARG A 49 -9.34 15.19 -9.69
CA ARG A 49 -10.56 15.16 -10.54
C ARG A 49 -11.54 14.07 -10.09
N GLY A 50 -12.83 14.33 -10.28
CA GLY A 50 -13.91 13.40 -9.90
C GLY A 50 -14.27 13.48 -8.42
N ASP A 51 -15.13 12.57 -7.98
CA ASP A 51 -15.52 12.49 -6.58
C ASP A 51 -14.37 11.91 -5.73
N LYS A 52 -13.95 12.65 -4.69
CA LYS A 52 -12.83 12.24 -3.82
C LYS A 52 -13.15 10.95 -3.06
N ALA A 53 -14.41 10.75 -2.64
CA ALA A 53 -14.79 9.56 -1.90
C ALA A 53 -14.71 8.32 -2.80
N GLU A 54 -15.17 8.40 -4.04
CA GLU A 54 -15.04 7.32 -5.02
C GLU A 54 -13.58 7.06 -5.41
N ASN A 55 -12.78 8.10 -5.62
CA ASN A 55 -11.35 7.95 -5.89
C ASN A 55 -10.65 7.17 -4.76
N LEU A 56 -11.01 7.42 -3.50
CA LEU A 56 -10.46 6.69 -2.36
C LEU A 56 -10.91 5.22 -2.32
N GLU A 57 -12.15 4.90 -2.71
CA GLU A 57 -12.58 3.49 -2.81
C GLU A 57 -11.80 2.75 -3.91
N GLN A 58 -11.56 3.40 -5.06
CA GLN A 58 -10.74 2.81 -6.12
C GLN A 58 -9.28 2.62 -5.68
N ALA A 59 -8.73 3.57 -4.91
CA ALA A 59 -7.40 3.44 -4.35
C ALA A 59 -7.30 2.21 -3.42
N ILE A 60 -8.26 2.08 -2.50
CA ILE A 60 -8.34 0.94 -1.57
C ILE A 60 -8.45 -0.37 -2.33
N LEU A 61 -9.32 -0.45 -3.35
CA LEU A 61 -9.51 -1.65 -4.16
C LEU A 61 -8.20 -2.08 -4.86
N CYS A 62 -7.48 -1.14 -5.48
CA CYS A 62 -6.20 -1.44 -6.14
C CYS A 62 -5.18 -1.99 -5.13
N LEU A 63 -5.07 -1.34 -3.97
CA LEU A 63 -4.10 -1.69 -2.93
C LEU A 63 -4.43 -3.03 -2.23
N GLN A 64 -5.72 -3.34 -2.02
CA GLN A 64 -6.16 -4.62 -1.45
C GLN A 64 -5.91 -5.81 -2.38
N ASN A 65 -5.88 -5.57 -3.69
CA ASN A 65 -5.66 -6.62 -4.67
C ASN A 65 -4.19 -7.08 -4.73
N VAL A 66 -3.25 -6.24 -4.28
CA VAL A 66 -1.85 -6.63 -4.15
C VAL A 66 -1.73 -7.74 -3.10
N ARG A 67 -1.15 -8.88 -3.48
CA ARG A 67 -0.87 -9.99 -2.57
C ARG A 67 0.59 -9.92 -2.09
N GLU A 68 0.90 -10.66 -1.04
CA GLU A 68 2.25 -10.92 -0.48
C GLU A 68 3.23 -11.59 -1.47
N ALA A 69 3.41 -11.03 -2.67
CA ALA A 69 4.36 -11.56 -3.65
C ALA A 69 5.81 -11.14 -3.33
N LEU A 70 5.98 -9.99 -2.66
CA LEU A 70 7.29 -9.44 -2.29
C LEU A 70 7.21 -8.68 -0.95
N PRO A 71 8.01 -9.02 0.07
CA PRO A 71 7.91 -8.40 1.41
C PRO A 71 8.08 -6.87 1.41
N LEU A 72 9.03 -6.33 0.63
CA LEU A 72 9.26 -4.87 0.56
C LEU A 72 8.06 -4.14 -0.06
N GLN A 73 7.58 -4.62 -1.21
CA GLN A 73 6.41 -4.04 -1.88
C GLN A 73 5.14 -4.22 -1.05
N TRP A 74 5.06 -5.32 -0.30
CA TRP A 74 3.93 -5.59 0.57
C TRP A 74 3.86 -4.60 1.72
N SER A 75 4.99 -4.32 2.39
CA SER A 75 5.04 -3.30 3.43
C SER A 75 4.64 -1.92 2.91
N GLU A 76 5.14 -1.52 1.73
CA GLU A 76 4.77 -0.23 1.14
C GLU A 76 3.28 -0.15 0.78
N THR A 77 2.75 -1.23 0.19
CA THR A 77 1.33 -1.36 -0.15
C THR A 77 0.47 -1.21 1.10
N LEU A 78 0.81 -1.93 2.18
CA LEU A 78 0.11 -1.85 3.45
C LEU A 78 0.16 -0.44 4.05
N ASN A 79 1.31 0.24 3.96
CA ASN A 79 1.40 1.64 4.38
C ASN A 79 0.47 2.54 3.54
N ASN A 80 0.45 2.36 2.22
CA ASN A 80 -0.42 3.13 1.32
C ASN A 80 -1.91 2.87 1.57
N LEU A 81 -2.26 1.61 1.86
CA LEU A 81 -3.61 1.18 2.20
C LEU A 81 -4.04 1.79 3.55
N GLY A 82 -3.13 1.82 4.52
CA GLY A 82 -3.34 2.48 5.81
C GLY A 82 -3.68 3.96 5.64
N ILE A 83 -2.91 4.69 4.84
CA ILE A 83 -3.18 6.10 4.52
C ILE A 83 -4.55 6.25 3.82
N ALA A 84 -4.84 5.39 2.84
CA ALA A 84 -6.12 5.43 2.12
C ALA A 84 -7.31 5.25 3.07
N TYR A 85 -7.20 4.37 4.07
CA TYR A 85 -8.20 4.20 5.11
C TYR A 85 -8.31 5.40 6.07
N ILE A 86 -7.20 6.05 6.43
CA ILE A 86 -7.24 7.30 7.21
C ILE A 86 -8.03 8.38 6.45
N GLU A 87 -7.77 8.52 5.14
CA GLU A 87 -8.43 9.50 4.28
C GLU A 87 -9.87 9.12 3.89
N ARG A 88 -10.25 7.85 4.02
CA ARG A 88 -11.52 7.30 3.53
C ARG A 88 -12.72 8.08 4.07
N ILE A 89 -13.54 8.58 3.15
CA ILE A 89 -14.74 9.37 3.41
C ILE A 89 -15.97 8.47 3.63
N LYS A 90 -16.08 7.37 2.87
CA LYS A 90 -17.23 6.45 2.97
C LYS A 90 -17.08 5.50 4.16
N GLY A 91 -18.21 4.95 4.61
CA GLY A 91 -18.26 3.97 5.69
C GLY A 91 -18.17 4.60 7.08
N ASN A 92 -17.99 3.75 8.10
CA ASN A 92 -17.87 4.20 9.48
C ASN A 92 -16.44 4.68 9.75
N LYS A 93 -16.27 5.94 10.19
CA LYS A 93 -14.94 6.52 10.45
C LYS A 93 -14.13 5.73 11.47
N ALA A 94 -14.76 5.22 12.54
CA ALA A 94 -14.05 4.44 13.56
C ALA A 94 -13.52 3.13 12.97
N GLU A 95 -14.31 2.44 12.16
CA GLU A 95 -13.86 1.22 11.47
C GLU A 95 -12.73 1.53 10.47
N ASN A 96 -12.85 2.63 9.70
CA ASN A 96 -11.79 3.04 8.79
C ASN A 96 -10.47 3.27 9.52
N ILE A 97 -10.49 3.90 10.70
CA ILE A 97 -9.27 4.10 11.49
C ILE A 97 -8.72 2.77 12.03
N GLU A 98 -9.55 1.82 12.46
CA GLU A 98 -9.04 0.49 12.87
C GLU A 98 -8.40 -0.27 11.70
N GLN A 99 -8.99 -0.21 10.50
CA GLN A 99 -8.38 -0.80 9.30
C GLN A 99 -7.06 -0.12 8.96
N ALA A 100 -6.97 1.21 9.10
CA ALA A 100 -5.71 1.93 8.93
C ALA A 100 -4.62 1.46 9.90
N ILE A 101 -4.95 1.37 11.20
CA ILE A 101 -4.04 0.90 12.24
C ILE A 101 -3.57 -0.52 11.93
N PHE A 102 -4.51 -1.40 11.57
CA PHE A 102 -4.19 -2.77 11.19
C PHE A 102 -3.20 -2.82 10.01
N CYS A 103 -3.47 -2.09 8.92
CA CYS A 103 -2.58 -2.04 7.77
C CYS A 103 -1.20 -1.48 8.14
N LEU A 104 -1.12 -0.43 8.93
CA LEU A 104 0.15 0.21 9.31
C LEU A 104 0.99 -0.65 10.27
N GLN A 105 0.35 -1.35 11.20
CA GLN A 105 1.04 -2.34 12.04
C GLN A 105 1.59 -3.49 11.20
N ASN A 106 0.79 -4.03 10.27
CA ASN A 106 1.25 -5.08 9.36
C ASN A 106 2.37 -4.57 8.44
N ALA A 107 2.31 -3.30 8.00
CA ALA A 107 3.36 -2.70 7.20
C ALA A 107 4.69 -2.73 7.95
N LEU A 108 4.71 -2.37 9.24
CA LEU A 108 5.90 -2.41 10.09
C LEU A 108 6.40 -3.84 10.34
N GLN A 109 5.49 -4.82 10.47
CA GLN A 109 5.86 -6.23 10.65
C GLN A 109 6.43 -6.88 9.38
N ALA A 110 5.93 -6.47 8.21
CA ALA A 110 6.35 -6.99 6.91
C ALA A 110 7.66 -6.40 6.39
N GLN A 111 8.33 -5.52 7.15
CA GLN A 111 9.55 -4.85 6.72
C GLN A 111 10.71 -5.84 6.56
N PRO A 112 11.37 -5.90 5.39
CA PRO A 112 12.63 -6.60 5.24
C PRO A 112 13.71 -6.10 6.21
N LYS A 113 14.72 -6.92 6.49
CA LYS A 113 15.85 -6.53 7.36
C LYS A 113 16.63 -5.34 6.80
N GLU A 114 16.64 -5.20 5.48
CA GLU A 114 17.35 -4.17 4.73
C GLU A 114 16.52 -2.88 4.54
N THR A 115 15.35 -2.78 5.20
CA THR A 115 14.47 -1.61 5.10
C THR A 115 15.17 -0.34 5.58
N SER A 116 15.04 0.72 4.79
CA SER A 116 15.54 2.04 5.18
C SER A 116 14.82 2.55 6.44
N LEU A 117 15.59 3.12 7.38
CA LEU A 117 15.04 3.83 8.55
C LEU A 117 14.00 4.89 8.16
N LEU A 118 14.16 5.51 6.98
CA LEU A 118 13.20 6.49 6.47
C LEU A 118 11.83 5.88 6.16
N GLN A 119 11.77 4.65 5.64
CA GLN A 119 10.51 3.95 5.37
C GLN A 119 9.83 3.53 6.67
N LEU A 120 10.60 3.06 7.66
CA LEU A 120 10.11 2.76 9.00
C LEU A 120 9.52 4.01 9.65
N ALA A 121 10.22 5.14 9.59
CA ALA A 121 9.76 6.42 10.12
C ALA A 121 8.45 6.88 9.48
N LYS A 122 8.30 6.75 8.15
CA LYS A 122 7.04 7.08 7.46
C LYS A 122 5.86 6.25 7.96
N ALA A 123 6.04 4.93 8.08
CA ALA A 123 5.01 4.03 8.56
C ALA A 123 4.64 4.31 10.04
N GLN A 124 5.64 4.55 10.89
CA GLN A 124 5.42 4.94 12.30
C GLN A 124 4.70 6.28 12.43
N ASN A 125 5.06 7.28 11.62
CA ASN A 125 4.37 8.56 11.62
C ASN A 125 2.88 8.42 11.24
N ASN A 126 2.59 7.62 10.22
CA ASN A 126 1.22 7.34 9.82
C ASN A 126 0.45 6.57 10.92
N LEU A 127 1.10 5.62 11.60
CA LEU A 127 0.50 4.89 12.71
C LEU A 127 0.19 5.82 13.89
N GLY A 128 1.11 6.73 14.22
CA GLY A 128 0.89 7.74 15.25
C GLY A 128 -0.29 8.67 14.92
N ASN A 129 -0.41 9.10 13.66
CA ASN A 129 -1.58 9.85 13.21
C ASN A 129 -2.86 9.02 13.33
N ALA A 130 -2.85 7.74 12.94
CA ALA A 130 -4.02 6.88 13.05
C ALA A 130 -4.48 6.72 14.50
N TYR A 131 -3.56 6.53 15.45
CA TYR A 131 -3.88 6.48 16.88
C TYR A 131 -4.42 7.81 17.42
N ARG A 132 -3.88 8.95 16.97
CA ARG A 132 -4.39 10.26 17.36
C ARG A 132 -5.86 10.46 16.93
N GLU A 133 -6.22 9.96 15.75
CA GLU A 133 -7.59 10.03 15.20
C GLU A 133 -8.50 8.86 15.65
N ARG A 134 -7.99 7.94 16.49
CA ARG A 134 -8.70 6.72 16.88
C ARG A 134 -9.88 7.02 17.81
N ILE A 135 -11.06 6.57 17.38
CA ILE A 135 -12.33 6.78 18.09
C ILE A 135 -12.61 5.66 19.10
N ARG A 136 -12.21 4.42 18.81
CA ARG A 136 -12.42 3.27 19.69
C ARG A 136 -11.39 3.23 20.83
N GLY A 137 -11.78 2.61 21.94
CA GLY A 137 -10.92 2.44 23.10
C GLY A 137 -10.83 3.68 23.99
N ASN A 138 -9.85 3.67 24.90
CA ASN A 138 -9.60 4.79 25.80
C ASN A 138 -8.82 5.89 25.07
N LYS A 139 -9.31 7.13 25.11
CA LYS A 139 -8.66 8.26 24.45
C LYS A 139 -7.24 8.54 24.97
N ALA A 140 -6.99 8.41 26.28
CA ALA A 140 -5.67 8.63 26.84
C ALA A 140 -4.67 7.59 26.32
N GLU A 141 -5.05 6.30 26.33
CA GLU A 141 -4.22 5.23 25.77
C GLU A 141 -3.94 5.43 24.28
N ASN A 142 -4.93 5.88 23.51
CA ASN A 142 -4.75 6.21 22.10
C ASN A 142 -3.72 7.32 21.90
N ILE A 143 -3.71 8.35 22.75
CA ILE A 143 -2.71 9.42 22.70
C ILE A 143 -1.32 8.91 23.10
N GLU A 144 -1.21 8.06 24.12
CA GLU A 144 0.08 7.45 24.49
C GLU A 144 0.67 6.61 23.36
N MET A 145 -0.17 5.81 22.68
CA MET A 145 0.25 5.05 21.49
C MET A 145 0.69 5.98 20.34
N ALA A 146 -0.02 7.09 20.14
CA ALA A 146 0.37 8.08 19.14
C ALA A 146 1.73 8.71 19.44
N ILE A 147 1.97 9.09 20.69
CA ILE A 147 3.24 9.67 21.16
C ILE A 147 4.38 8.65 20.98
N ALA A 148 4.17 7.40 21.37
CA ALA A 148 5.17 6.34 21.23
C ALA A 148 5.59 6.15 19.76
N SER A 149 4.63 6.05 18.83
CA SER A 149 4.92 5.92 17.38
C SER A 149 5.64 7.15 16.82
N LEU A 150 5.26 8.37 17.23
CA LEU A 150 5.90 9.60 16.75
C LEU A 150 7.32 9.77 17.32
N ASN A 151 7.58 9.35 18.56
CA ASN A 151 8.92 9.38 19.13
C ASN A 151 9.88 8.46 18.38
N MET A 152 9.45 7.23 18.03
CA MET A 152 10.25 6.32 17.19
C MET A 152 10.59 6.93 15.81
N THR A 153 9.73 7.81 15.30
CA THR A 153 9.96 8.53 14.04
C THR A 153 11.02 9.62 14.22
N LEU A 154 10.97 10.37 15.33
CA LEU A 154 11.90 11.47 15.61
C LEU A 154 13.34 11.00 15.83
N GLU A 155 13.54 9.79 16.34
CA GLU A 155 14.88 9.18 16.44
C GLU A 155 15.57 9.02 15.07
N VAL A 156 14.78 8.87 14.00
CA VAL A 156 15.29 8.79 12.63
C VAL A 156 15.50 10.18 12.02
N TYR A 157 14.57 11.10 12.24
CA TYR A 157 14.62 12.47 11.71
C TYR A 157 15.49 13.44 12.53
N THR A 158 16.39 12.92 13.36
CA THR A 158 17.35 13.78 14.06
C THR A 158 18.17 14.58 13.04
N LYS A 159 18.49 15.83 13.40
CA LYS A 159 19.27 16.76 12.59
C LYS A 159 20.64 16.21 12.18
N GLU A 160 21.15 15.21 12.90
CA GLU A 160 22.40 14.50 12.58
C GLU A 160 22.24 13.53 11.40
N ASN A 161 21.05 12.94 11.19
CA ASN A 161 20.78 12.01 10.09
C ASN A 161 20.35 12.72 8.80
N PHE A 162 19.87 13.97 8.90
CA PHE A 162 19.44 14.82 7.77
C PHE A 162 19.85 16.30 8.01
N PRO A 163 21.14 16.65 7.83
CA PRO A 163 21.70 17.98 8.13
C PRO A 163 21.21 19.11 7.21
#